data_AF-A0A2P2ICR9-F1
#
_entry.id   AF-A0A2P2ICR9-F1
#
_cell.length_a   1.000
_cell.length_b   1.000
_cell.length_c   1.000
_cell.angle_alpha   90.00
_cell.angle_beta   90.00
_cell.angle_gamma   90.00
#
_symmetry.space_group_name_H-M   'P 1'
#
loop_
_entity.id
_entity.type
_entity.pdbx_description
1 polymer ?
#
loop_
_entity_poly.entity_id
_entity_poly.type
_entity_poly.pdbx_seq_one_letter_code
_entity_poly.pdbx_strand_id
1 'polypeptide(L)'
;QGTDHTNQKVMWSSVRVDLVQRAVATLVQCCSSGGNMKMRWNACHALGHLLHCPLPIAGSQDWRSPILELLCELLGGFHNYKVRIQACAALCSLPTRQLYTQHYKGAWLALLSAANSTQNVADYLEMRHRDDLICQVVQGMWHLSSLVTLSECCWLHSVLLEHMDSISVVLQRAHSCLPPHCWNTAHTALQHVTSLIQDSDVLSDDQAAGLALLEKVLSEPQPSVNVIEESAAFLSSPNTKTLP
;
A
#
# COMPACT_ATOMS: atom_id res chain seq x y z
N GLN A 1 -12.73 -2.17 55.74
CA GLN A 1 -12.29 -3.19 54.77
C GLN A 1 -12.64 -2.67 53.39
N GLY A 2 -11.68 -2.15 52.62
CA GLY A 2 -11.99 -1.52 51.32
C GLY A 2 -10.80 -1.08 50.47
N THR A 3 -9.57 -1.53 50.76
CA THR A 3 -8.34 -0.93 50.19
C THR A 3 -7.45 -1.88 49.36
N ASP A 4 -7.86 -3.12 49.10
CA ASP A 4 -6.95 -4.11 48.48
C ASP A 4 -7.23 -4.36 46.97
N HIS A 5 -8.50 -4.34 46.55
CA HIS A 5 -8.88 -4.62 45.16
C HIS A 5 -8.43 -3.56 44.16
N THR A 6 -8.35 -2.30 44.58
CA THR A 6 -7.90 -1.18 43.73
C THR A 6 -6.41 -1.26 43.44
N ASN A 7 -5.58 -1.57 44.43
CA ASN A 7 -4.12 -1.72 44.25
C ASN A 7 -3.77 -2.91 43.36
N GLN A 8 -4.46 -4.05 43.56
CA GLN A 8 -4.25 -5.23 42.73
C GLN A 8 -4.64 -4.97 41.26
N LYS A 9 -5.76 -4.28 41.01
CA LYS A 9 -6.19 -3.90 39.65
C LYS A 9 -5.17 -3.00 38.95
N VAL A 10 -4.61 -2.02 39.66
CA VAL A 10 -3.57 -1.10 39.15
C VAL A 10 -2.28 -1.86 38.82
N MET A 11 -1.85 -2.77 39.70
CA MET A 11 -0.68 -3.62 39.46
C MET A 11 -0.86 -4.51 38.22
N TRP A 12 -2.00 -5.19 38.09
CA TRP A 12 -2.29 -6.02 36.92
C TRP A 12 -2.45 -5.21 35.62
N SER A 13 -2.88 -3.95 35.67
CA SER A 13 -2.81 -3.09 34.48
C SER A 13 -1.38 -2.74 34.10
N SER A 14 -0.50 -2.43 35.05
CA SER A 14 0.91 -2.11 34.77
C SER A 14 1.65 -3.30 34.15
N VAL A 15 1.53 -4.50 34.74
CA VAL A 15 2.19 -5.71 34.23
C VAL A 15 1.75 -6.05 32.80
N ARG A 16 0.49 -5.76 32.45
CA ARG A 16 -0.03 -5.95 31.09
C ARG A 16 0.59 -4.96 30.10
N VAL A 17 0.78 -3.69 30.48
CA VAL A 17 1.43 -2.69 29.63
C VAL A 17 2.89 -3.09 29.34
N ASP A 18 3.65 -3.46 30.38
CA ASP A 18 5.06 -3.85 30.24
C ASP A 18 5.23 -5.09 29.34
N LEU A 19 4.31 -6.06 29.46
CA LEU A 19 4.33 -7.25 28.60
C LEU A 19 4.08 -6.89 27.14
N VAL A 20 3.11 -6.02 26.86
CA VAL A 20 2.81 -5.57 25.50
C VAL A 20 3.98 -4.80 24.91
N GLN A 21 4.60 -3.89 25.67
CA GLN A 21 5.78 -3.14 25.21
C GLN A 21 6.95 -4.07 24.86
N ARG A 22 7.24 -5.06 25.70
CA ARG A 22 8.29 -6.06 25.40
C ARG A 22 7.95 -6.92 24.20
N ALA A 23 6.69 -7.29 24.01
CA ALA A 23 6.25 -8.05 22.84
C ALA A 23 6.44 -7.23 21.55
N VAL A 24 6.04 -5.95 21.56
CA VAL A 24 6.27 -5.01 20.45
C VAL A 24 7.75 -4.91 20.12
N ALA A 25 8.60 -4.66 21.13
CA ALA A 25 10.05 -4.53 20.95
C ALA A 25 10.68 -5.82 20.39
N THR A 26 10.22 -6.98 20.85
CA THR A 26 10.68 -8.28 20.34
C THR A 26 10.30 -8.48 18.88
N LEU A 27 9.08 -8.14 18.48
CA LEU A 27 8.64 -8.21 17.09
C LEU A 27 9.45 -7.28 16.18
N VAL A 28 9.67 -6.04 16.62
CA VAL A 28 10.54 -5.07 15.92
C VAL A 28 11.94 -5.65 15.73
N GLN A 29 12.54 -6.22 16.77
CA GLN A 29 13.86 -6.84 16.70
C GLN A 29 13.90 -8.05 15.74
N CYS A 30 12.85 -8.89 15.75
CA CYS A 30 12.73 -10.00 14.82
C CYS A 30 12.64 -9.53 13.35
N CYS A 31 12.01 -8.38 13.10
CA CYS A 31 11.93 -7.75 11.80
C CYS A 31 13.24 -7.09 11.35
N SER A 32 14.01 -6.47 12.25
CA SER A 32 15.19 -5.66 11.92
C SER A 32 16.51 -6.44 11.92
N SER A 33 16.68 -7.38 12.85
CA SER A 33 18.01 -7.93 13.18
C SER A 33 18.12 -9.44 12.99
N GLY A 34 17.02 -10.13 12.64
CA GLY A 34 17.05 -11.58 12.42
C GLY A 34 17.79 -11.98 11.13
N GLY A 35 18.73 -12.93 11.20
CA GLY A 35 19.33 -13.52 9.98
C GLY A 35 18.38 -14.43 9.19
N ASN A 36 17.21 -14.75 9.74
CA ASN A 36 16.25 -15.68 9.18
C ASN A 36 15.07 -14.94 8.52
N MET A 37 14.94 -15.07 7.19
CA MET A 37 13.87 -14.41 6.42
C MET A 37 12.46 -14.86 6.81
N LYS A 38 12.29 -16.13 7.22
CA LYS A 38 10.99 -16.63 7.70
C LYS A 38 10.60 -15.97 9.02
N MET A 39 11.58 -15.72 9.90
CA MET A 39 11.33 -14.98 11.14
C MET A 39 10.90 -13.55 10.86
N ARG A 40 11.59 -12.84 9.95
CA ARG A 40 11.20 -11.49 9.53
C ARG A 40 9.80 -11.47 8.93
N TRP A 41 9.51 -12.40 8.01
CA TRP A 41 8.20 -12.55 7.38
C TRP A 41 7.09 -12.75 8.43
N ASN A 42 7.29 -13.66 9.39
CA ASN A 42 6.34 -13.92 10.48
C ASN A 42 6.16 -12.70 11.38
N ALA A 43 7.25 -12.00 11.70
CA ALA A 43 7.21 -10.82 12.54
C ALA A 43 6.47 -9.67 11.85
N CYS A 44 6.71 -9.42 10.55
CA CYS A 44 5.93 -8.44 9.77
C CYS A 44 4.43 -8.78 9.81
N HIS A 45 4.09 -10.05 9.61
CA HIS A 45 2.71 -10.50 9.66
C HIS A 45 2.07 -10.24 11.04
N ALA A 46 2.78 -10.57 12.13
CA ALA A 46 2.31 -10.31 13.49
C ALA A 46 2.16 -8.81 13.79
N LEU A 47 3.08 -7.97 13.30
CA LEU A 47 2.98 -6.51 13.42
C LEU A 47 1.74 -5.96 12.69
N GLY A 48 1.38 -6.52 11.53
CA GLY A 48 0.14 -6.17 10.83
C GLY A 48 -1.10 -6.36 11.71
N HIS A 49 -1.25 -7.54 12.33
CA HIS A 49 -2.34 -7.79 13.28
C HIS A 49 -2.30 -6.85 14.50
N LEU A 50 -1.10 -6.57 14.99
CA LEU A 50 -0.89 -5.72 16.15
C LEU A 50 -1.33 -4.27 15.89
N LEU A 51 -1.11 -3.75 14.68
CA LEU A 51 -1.47 -2.38 14.30
C LEU A 51 -2.98 -2.09 14.44
N HIS A 52 -3.82 -3.11 14.25
CA HIS A 52 -5.28 -3.05 14.44
C HIS A 52 -5.73 -3.13 15.91
N CYS A 53 -4.87 -3.59 16.82
CA CYS A 53 -5.27 -3.84 18.18
C CYS A 53 -5.39 -2.52 18.97
N PRO A 54 -6.49 -2.30 19.71
CA PRO A 54 -6.59 -1.22 20.69
C PRO A 54 -5.76 -1.62 21.92
N LEU A 55 -4.43 -1.54 21.79
CA LEU A 55 -3.52 -1.94 22.86
C LEU A 55 -3.75 -1.08 24.10
N PRO A 56 -3.69 -1.67 25.31
CA PRO A 56 -3.91 -0.95 26.56
C PRO A 56 -2.71 -0.07 26.95
N ILE A 57 -1.98 0.47 25.97
CA ILE A 57 -0.87 1.41 26.17
C ILE A 57 -1.50 2.79 26.34
N ALA A 58 -1.78 3.16 27.58
CA ALA A 58 -2.48 4.39 27.90
C ALA A 58 -1.69 5.63 27.46
N GLY A 59 -2.37 6.56 26.77
CA GLY A 59 -1.91 7.95 26.59
C GLY A 59 -0.85 8.22 25.52
N SER A 60 -0.32 7.19 24.84
CA SER A 60 0.73 7.36 23.82
C SER A 60 0.54 6.35 22.69
N GLN A 61 0.33 6.84 21.47
CA GLN A 61 0.39 6.01 20.26
C GLN A 61 1.84 5.83 19.76
N ASP A 62 2.83 6.23 20.56
CA ASP A 62 4.24 6.29 20.17
C ASP A 62 4.80 4.90 19.84
N TRP A 63 4.18 3.83 20.35
CA TRP A 63 4.55 2.47 20.03
C TRP A 63 4.36 2.11 18.55
N ARG A 64 3.47 2.79 17.81
CA ARG A 64 3.26 2.55 16.38
C ARG A 64 4.36 3.14 15.52
N SER A 65 4.91 4.30 15.90
CA SER A 65 5.93 5.00 15.10
C SER A 65 7.11 4.11 14.70
N PRO A 66 7.82 3.43 15.61
CA PRO A 66 8.95 2.59 15.24
C PRO A 66 8.54 1.38 14.38
N ILE A 67 7.29 0.91 14.50
CA ILE A 67 6.76 -0.15 13.64
C ILE A 67 6.56 0.37 12.22
N LEU A 68 5.93 1.53 12.06
CA LEU A 68 5.65 2.13 10.75
C LEU A 68 6.96 2.50 10.04
N GLU A 69 7.93 3.07 10.74
CA GLU A 69 9.27 3.37 10.22
C GLU A 69 9.96 2.11 9.70
N LEU A 70 9.96 1.04 10.50
CA LEU A 70 10.56 -0.24 10.12
C LEU A 70 9.87 -0.89 8.91
N LEU A 71 8.54 -0.85 8.85
CA LEU A 71 7.78 -1.41 7.73
C LEU A 71 8.06 -0.62 6.44
N CYS A 72 8.16 0.71 6.51
CA CYS A 72 8.57 1.56 5.39
C CYS A 72 9.98 1.21 4.89
N GLU A 73 10.95 1.07 5.81
CA GLU A 73 12.33 0.69 5.46
C GLU A 73 12.39 -0.67 4.76
N LEU A 74 11.71 -1.67 5.33
CA LEU A 74 11.66 -3.01 4.75
C LEU A 74 11.04 -2.97 3.35
N LEU A 75 9.87 -2.35 3.19
CA LEU A 75 9.17 -2.24 1.93
C LEU A 75 10.00 -1.55 0.83
N GLY A 76 10.66 -0.44 1.18
CA GLY A 76 11.36 0.41 0.21
C GLY A 76 12.48 -0.32 -0.53
N GLY A 77 13.25 -1.17 0.16
CA GLY A 77 14.47 -1.71 -0.45
C GLY A 77 15.06 -2.99 0.14
N PHE A 78 14.34 -3.72 0.99
CA PHE A 78 14.89 -4.98 1.53
C PHE A 78 15.11 -6.03 0.44
N HIS A 79 16.20 -6.80 0.52
CA HIS A 79 16.57 -7.72 -0.57
C HIS A 79 15.57 -8.87 -0.78
N ASN A 80 14.81 -9.27 0.25
CA ASN A 80 13.84 -10.37 0.14
C ASN A 80 12.42 -9.87 -0.18
N TYR A 81 11.87 -10.26 -1.33
CA TYR A 81 10.57 -9.80 -1.81
C TYR A 81 9.42 -10.33 -0.97
N LYS A 82 9.51 -11.53 -0.41
CA LYS A 82 8.46 -12.05 0.48
C LYS A 82 8.34 -11.23 1.75
N VAL A 83 9.46 -10.82 2.34
CA VAL A 83 9.45 -9.93 3.51
C VAL A 83 8.84 -8.57 3.14
N ARG A 84 9.15 -8.04 1.95
CA ARG A 84 8.57 -6.78 1.44
C ARG A 84 7.07 -6.85 1.22
N ILE A 85 6.58 -7.95 0.65
CA ILE A 85 5.14 -8.19 0.48
C ILE A 85 4.44 -8.12 1.83
N GLN A 86 4.97 -8.80 2.87
CA GLN A 86 4.37 -8.73 4.20
C GLN A 86 4.54 -7.40 4.90
N ALA A 87 5.66 -6.70 4.68
CA ALA A 87 5.84 -5.36 5.21
C ALA A 87 4.80 -4.40 4.61
N CYS A 88 4.57 -4.48 3.30
CA CYS A 88 3.54 -3.71 2.61
C CYS A 88 2.14 -4.04 3.13
N ALA A 89 1.80 -5.33 3.25
CA ALA A 89 0.49 -5.75 3.74
C ALA A 89 0.25 -5.29 5.18
N ALA A 90 1.25 -5.39 6.06
CA ALA A 90 1.17 -4.90 7.44
C ALA A 90 1.03 -3.37 7.50
N LEU A 91 1.80 -2.65 6.69
CA LEU A 91 1.75 -1.19 6.62
C LEU A 91 0.38 -0.70 6.13
N CYS A 92 -0.14 -1.31 5.07
CA CYS A 92 -1.44 -0.99 4.46
C CYS A 92 -2.63 -1.62 5.21
N SER A 93 -2.39 -2.25 6.37
CA SER A 93 -3.47 -2.80 7.18
C SER A 93 -4.25 -1.71 7.91
N LEU A 94 -3.61 -0.55 8.19
CA LEU A 94 -4.25 0.53 8.94
C LEU A 94 -5.45 1.11 8.17
N PRO A 95 -6.67 1.10 8.77
CA PRO A 95 -7.91 1.42 8.06
C PRO A 95 -8.22 2.92 7.95
N THR A 96 -7.48 3.79 8.64
CA THR A 96 -7.79 5.22 8.72
C THR A 96 -6.53 6.06 8.64
N ARG A 97 -6.62 7.22 7.99
CA ARG A 97 -5.53 8.19 7.84
C ARG A 97 -4.87 8.57 9.17
N GLN A 98 -5.65 8.73 10.24
CA GLN A 98 -5.21 9.20 11.55
C GLN A 98 -4.22 8.22 12.20
N LEU A 99 -4.37 6.91 11.97
CA LEU A 99 -3.50 5.89 12.56
C LEU A 99 -2.07 5.92 11.99
N TYR A 100 -1.89 6.47 10.79
CA TYR A 100 -0.56 6.71 10.23
C TYR A 100 0.13 7.90 10.87
N THR A 101 -0.60 8.82 11.51
CA THR A 101 -0.05 10.04 12.11
C THR A 101 0.83 10.83 11.12
N GLN A 102 2.09 11.08 11.46
CA GLN A 102 3.10 11.72 10.60
C GLN A 102 3.69 10.79 9.53
N HIS A 103 3.50 9.47 9.66
CA HIS A 103 4.11 8.46 8.80
C HIS A 103 3.37 8.21 7.49
N TYR A 104 2.24 8.86 7.24
CA TYR A 104 1.47 8.66 6.01
C TYR A 104 2.25 9.03 4.74
N LYS A 105 3.04 10.11 4.79
CA LYS A 105 3.92 10.50 3.68
C LYS A 105 5.07 9.50 3.50
N GLY A 106 5.66 9.03 4.61
CA GLY A 106 6.62 7.92 4.58
C GLY A 106 6.03 6.64 3.97
N ALA A 107 4.74 6.40 4.27
CA ALA A 107 3.78 5.52 3.61
C ALA A 107 4.01 5.37 2.11
N TRP A 108 3.69 6.48 1.46
CA TRP A 108 3.78 6.70 0.02
C TRP A 108 5.21 6.61 -0.49
N LEU A 109 6.18 7.25 0.18
CA LEU A 109 7.58 7.19 -0.26
C LEU A 109 8.14 5.76 -0.27
N ALA A 110 7.76 4.93 0.70
CA ALA A 110 8.14 3.52 0.73
C ALA A 110 7.53 2.72 -0.43
N LEU A 111 6.25 2.95 -0.76
CA LEU A 111 5.58 2.34 -1.92
C LEU A 111 6.24 2.76 -3.24
N LEU A 112 6.59 4.03 -3.39
CA LEU A 112 7.23 4.55 -4.60
C LEU A 112 8.67 4.06 -4.75
N SER A 113 9.42 4.01 -3.65
CA SER A 113 10.73 3.36 -3.60
C SER A 113 10.64 1.88 -3.97
N ALA A 114 9.57 1.19 -3.53
CA ALA A 114 9.31 -0.18 -3.90
C ALA A 114 8.95 -0.34 -5.39
N ALA A 115 8.12 0.53 -5.93
CA ALA A 115 7.77 0.56 -7.34
C ALA A 115 9.01 0.73 -8.23
N ASN A 116 9.93 1.64 -7.84
CA ASN A 116 11.20 1.82 -8.56
C ASN A 116 12.14 0.61 -8.42
N SER A 117 12.35 0.10 -7.20
CA SER A 117 13.31 -0.99 -6.98
C SER A 117 12.88 -2.33 -7.57
N THR A 118 11.58 -2.59 -7.71
CA THR A 118 11.12 -3.81 -8.41
C THR A 118 11.57 -3.86 -9.87
N GLN A 119 11.93 -2.73 -10.49
CA GLN A 119 12.43 -2.68 -11.86
C GLN A 119 13.90 -3.09 -11.98
N ASN A 120 14.66 -2.97 -10.89
CA ASN A 120 16.10 -3.22 -10.83
C ASN A 120 16.38 -4.55 -10.13
N VAL A 121 16.50 -5.62 -10.91
CA VAL A 121 16.63 -6.98 -10.37
C VAL A 121 18.10 -7.32 -10.15
N ALA A 122 18.50 -7.47 -8.89
CA ALA A 122 19.82 -7.98 -8.53
C ALA A 122 19.84 -9.50 -8.25
N ASP A 123 18.71 -10.08 -7.82
CA ASP A 123 18.63 -11.50 -7.42
C ASP A 123 17.59 -12.27 -8.24
N TYR A 124 18.06 -13.24 -9.02
CA TYR A 124 17.25 -14.10 -9.86
C TYR A 124 16.30 -15.01 -9.07
N LEU A 125 16.64 -15.39 -7.83
CA LEU A 125 15.79 -16.27 -7.01
C LEU A 125 14.53 -15.56 -6.50
N GLU A 126 14.60 -14.23 -6.36
CA GLU A 126 13.49 -13.39 -5.93
C GLU A 126 12.57 -12.98 -7.10
N MET A 127 13.03 -13.11 -8.35
CA MET A 127 12.25 -12.73 -9.54
C MET A 127 10.87 -13.35 -9.62
N ARG A 128 10.72 -14.60 -9.15
CA ARG A 128 9.42 -15.29 -9.13
C ARG A 128 8.36 -14.63 -8.23
N HIS A 129 8.77 -13.80 -7.26
CA HIS A 129 7.88 -13.05 -6.36
C HIS A 129 7.75 -11.58 -6.76
N ARG A 130 8.37 -11.18 -7.89
CA ARG A 130 8.38 -9.79 -8.34
C ARG A 130 6.97 -9.30 -8.67
N ASP A 131 6.21 -10.10 -9.41
CA ASP A 131 4.84 -9.74 -9.79
C ASP A 131 3.93 -9.66 -8.57
N ASP A 132 4.10 -10.56 -7.60
CA ASP A 132 3.37 -10.52 -6.33
C ASP A 132 3.67 -9.22 -5.56
N LEU A 133 4.95 -8.82 -5.50
CA LEU A 133 5.35 -7.56 -4.88
C LEU A 133 4.80 -6.34 -5.63
N ILE A 134 4.85 -6.34 -6.96
CA ILE A 134 4.25 -5.28 -7.80
C ILE A 134 2.75 -5.15 -7.51
N CYS A 135 2.02 -6.27 -7.53
CA CYS A 135 0.60 -6.32 -7.22
C CYS A 135 0.31 -5.79 -5.82
N GLN A 136 1.14 -6.13 -4.84
CA GLN A 136 0.99 -5.69 -3.47
C GLN A 136 1.27 -4.19 -3.30
N VAL A 137 2.29 -3.66 -3.98
CA VAL A 137 2.64 -2.22 -3.98
C VAL A 137 1.54 -1.39 -4.63
N VAL A 138 1.01 -1.84 -5.78
CA VAL A 138 -0.09 -1.15 -6.46
C VAL A 138 -1.35 -1.12 -5.59
N GLN A 139 -1.74 -2.25 -4.99
CA GLN A 139 -2.85 -2.28 -4.03
C GLN A 139 -2.58 -1.40 -2.80
N GLY A 140 -1.32 -1.28 -2.36
CA GLY A 140 -0.92 -0.37 -1.29
C GLY A 140 -1.11 1.10 -1.65
N MET A 141 -0.76 1.49 -2.89
CA MET A 141 -1.03 2.85 -3.39
C MET A 141 -2.54 3.11 -3.43
N TRP A 142 -3.34 2.16 -3.92
CA TRP A 142 -4.81 2.29 -3.91
C TRP A 142 -5.36 2.43 -2.50
N HIS A 143 -4.87 1.63 -1.56
CA HIS A 143 -5.27 1.72 -0.15
C HIS A 143 -4.98 3.11 0.41
N LEU A 144 -3.75 3.62 0.27
CA LEU A 144 -3.44 4.96 0.77
C LEU A 144 -4.26 6.04 0.06
N SER A 145 -4.51 5.93 -1.25
CA SER A 145 -5.40 6.84 -1.97
C SER A 145 -6.81 6.89 -1.37
N SER A 146 -7.34 5.78 -0.86
CA SER A 146 -8.65 5.75 -0.16
C SER A 146 -8.67 6.49 1.18
N LEU A 147 -7.50 6.90 1.69
CA LEU A 147 -7.32 7.59 2.96
C LEU A 147 -6.83 9.03 2.80
N VAL A 148 -6.66 9.50 1.56
CA VAL A 148 -6.09 10.82 1.28
C VAL A 148 -6.98 11.95 1.80
N THR A 149 -6.39 13.03 2.28
CA THR A 149 -7.11 14.28 2.57
C THR A 149 -6.61 15.39 1.64
N LEU A 150 -7.40 16.46 1.51
CA LEU A 150 -7.04 17.64 0.71
C LEU A 150 -5.70 18.28 1.13
N SER A 151 -5.29 18.10 2.39
CA SER A 151 -4.03 18.61 2.91
C SER A 151 -2.79 17.90 2.34
N GLU A 152 -2.94 16.68 1.82
CA GLU A 152 -1.86 15.91 1.20
C GLU A 152 -1.78 16.06 -0.32
N CYS A 153 -2.83 16.52 -0.99
CA CYS A 153 -2.92 16.53 -2.45
C CYS A 153 -1.77 17.29 -3.12
N CYS A 154 -1.38 18.47 -2.61
CA CYS A 154 -0.26 19.24 -3.16
C CYS A 154 1.07 18.47 -3.09
N TRP A 155 1.33 17.82 -1.96
CA TRP A 155 2.55 17.03 -1.77
C TRP A 155 2.52 15.75 -2.63
N LEU A 156 1.37 15.08 -2.71
CA LEU A 156 1.19 13.92 -3.56
C LEU A 156 1.36 14.26 -5.03
N HIS A 157 0.86 15.41 -5.49
CA HIS A 157 1.06 15.88 -6.86
C HIS A 157 2.54 15.89 -7.23
N SER A 158 3.38 16.57 -6.43
CA SER A 158 4.82 16.66 -6.68
C SER A 158 5.51 15.30 -6.68
N VAL A 159 5.24 14.47 -5.66
CA VAL A 159 5.93 13.19 -5.48
C VAL A 159 5.46 12.14 -6.51
N LEU A 160 4.17 12.11 -6.86
CA LEU A 160 3.69 11.22 -7.91
C LEU A 160 4.29 11.61 -9.26
N LEU A 161 4.34 12.90 -9.60
CA LEU A 161 4.99 13.39 -10.83
C LEU A 161 6.44 12.92 -10.94
N GLU A 162 7.21 13.06 -9.87
CA GLU A 162 8.62 12.64 -9.83
C GLU A 162 8.81 11.14 -10.12
N HIS A 163 7.84 10.30 -9.72
CA HIS A 163 7.92 8.85 -9.83
C HIS A 163 7.05 8.26 -10.96
N MET A 164 6.44 9.08 -11.83
CA MET A 164 5.42 8.62 -12.79
C MET A 164 5.90 7.53 -13.74
N ASP A 165 7.15 7.56 -14.18
CA ASP A 165 7.70 6.54 -15.08
C ASP A 165 7.68 5.17 -14.40
N SER A 166 8.15 5.12 -13.15
CA SER A 166 8.15 3.90 -12.35
C SER A 166 6.73 3.42 -12.02
N ILE A 167 5.85 4.35 -11.64
CA ILE A 167 4.44 4.07 -11.35
C ILE A 167 3.76 3.46 -12.58
N SER A 168 3.97 4.03 -13.77
CA SER A 168 3.32 3.59 -15.00
C SER A 168 3.73 2.15 -15.36
N VAL A 169 5.00 1.80 -15.20
CA VAL A 169 5.51 0.43 -15.43
C VAL A 169 4.88 -0.57 -14.46
N VAL A 170 4.83 -0.24 -13.15
CA VAL A 170 4.26 -1.18 -12.16
C VAL A 170 2.74 -1.30 -12.29
N LEU A 171 2.02 -0.22 -12.62
CA LEU A 171 0.58 -0.27 -12.89
C LEU A 171 0.28 -1.16 -14.10
N GLN A 172 0.98 -0.95 -15.22
CA GLN A 172 0.80 -1.77 -16.42
C GLN A 172 1.04 -3.25 -16.12
N ARG A 173 2.09 -3.58 -15.35
CA ARG A 173 2.38 -4.95 -14.96
C ARG A 173 1.31 -5.52 -14.02
N ALA A 174 0.92 -4.78 -12.98
CA ALA A 174 -0.10 -5.20 -12.04
C ALA A 174 -1.45 -5.46 -12.71
N HIS A 175 -1.85 -4.63 -13.68
CA HIS A 175 -3.09 -4.83 -14.44
C HIS A 175 -3.13 -6.17 -15.18
N SER A 176 -1.98 -6.71 -15.59
CA SER A 176 -1.90 -8.02 -16.25
C SER A 176 -1.92 -9.22 -15.29
N CYS A 177 -1.68 -8.98 -14.00
CA CYS A 177 -1.50 -10.04 -12.99
C CYS A 177 -2.59 -10.04 -11.91
N LEU A 178 -3.26 -8.90 -11.68
CA LEU A 178 -4.23 -8.75 -10.60
C LEU A 178 -5.57 -9.42 -10.96
N PRO A 179 -6.15 -10.23 -10.05
CA PRO A 179 -7.49 -10.77 -10.23
C PRO A 179 -8.56 -9.68 -10.03
N PRO A 180 -9.77 -9.86 -10.58
CA PRO A 180 -10.83 -8.84 -10.55
C PRO A 180 -11.19 -8.31 -9.14
N HIS A 181 -11.19 -9.18 -8.12
CA HIS A 181 -11.57 -8.79 -6.76
C HIS A 181 -10.58 -7.82 -6.08
N CYS A 182 -9.33 -7.76 -6.55
CA CYS A 182 -8.34 -6.81 -6.02
C CYS A 182 -8.66 -5.36 -6.40
N TRP A 183 -9.47 -5.15 -7.45
CA TRP A 183 -9.89 -3.82 -7.91
C TRP A 183 -10.91 -3.13 -7.02
N ASN A 184 -11.51 -3.85 -6.06
CA ASN A 184 -12.44 -3.26 -5.10
C ASN A 184 -11.78 -2.12 -4.29
N THR A 185 -10.49 -2.26 -3.96
CA THR A 185 -9.72 -1.22 -3.28
C THR A 185 -9.53 0.00 -4.16
N ALA A 186 -9.22 -0.20 -5.45
CA ALA A 186 -9.11 0.89 -6.42
C ALA A 186 -10.44 1.65 -6.60
N HIS A 187 -11.55 0.91 -6.71
CA HIS A 187 -12.90 1.48 -6.79
C HIS A 187 -13.24 2.31 -5.55
N THR A 188 -12.97 1.78 -4.35
CA THR A 188 -13.19 2.48 -3.09
C THR A 188 -12.38 3.78 -3.03
N ALA A 189 -11.11 3.72 -3.46
CA ALA A 189 -10.25 4.88 -3.52
C ALA A 189 -10.71 5.91 -4.56
N LEU A 190 -11.18 5.47 -5.73
CA LEU A 190 -11.69 6.36 -6.77
C LEU A 190 -12.97 7.07 -6.33
N GLN A 191 -13.88 6.36 -5.66
CA GLN A 191 -15.06 6.95 -5.05
C GLN A 191 -14.69 8.02 -4.02
N HIS A 192 -13.72 7.74 -3.15
CA HIS A 192 -13.23 8.69 -2.16
C HIS A 192 -12.61 9.94 -2.81
N VAL A 193 -11.72 9.76 -3.80
CA VAL A 193 -11.12 10.87 -4.56
C VAL A 193 -12.21 11.70 -5.26
N THR A 194 -13.21 11.05 -5.84
CA THR A 194 -14.34 11.74 -6.51
C THR A 194 -15.17 12.54 -5.51
N SER A 195 -15.44 12.01 -4.31
CA SER A 195 -16.15 12.78 -3.27
C SER A 195 -15.37 14.01 -2.83
N LEU A 196 -14.03 13.92 -2.73
CA LEU A 196 -13.20 15.08 -2.41
C LEU A 196 -13.28 16.18 -3.48
N ILE A 197 -13.42 15.80 -4.76
CA ILE A 197 -13.61 16.75 -5.87
C ILE A 197 -15.01 17.39 -5.79
N GLN A 198 -16.05 16.61 -5.49
CA GLN A 198 -17.44 17.06 -5.49
C GLN A 198 -17.80 17.91 -4.27
N ASP A 199 -17.28 17.56 -3.09
CA ASP A 199 -17.62 18.22 -1.82
C ASP A 199 -16.84 19.53 -1.59
N SER A 200 -15.87 19.84 -2.45
CA SER A 200 -15.00 21.01 -2.31
C SER A 200 -15.49 22.18 -3.17
N ASP A 201 -16.02 23.23 -2.53
CA ASP A 201 -16.48 24.45 -3.23
C ASP A 201 -15.36 25.19 -3.97
N VAL A 202 -14.12 25.13 -3.48
CA VAL A 202 -12.92 25.69 -4.13
C VAL A 202 -11.71 24.80 -3.85
N LEU A 203 -11.19 24.14 -4.88
CA LEU A 203 -9.90 23.45 -4.84
C LEU A 203 -8.79 24.41 -5.31
N SER A 204 -7.60 24.33 -4.70
CA SER A 204 -6.43 24.95 -5.31
C SER A 204 -6.00 24.19 -6.57
N ASP A 205 -5.30 24.86 -7.49
CA ASP A 205 -4.78 24.23 -8.71
C ASP A 205 -3.91 23.00 -8.39
N ASP A 206 -3.09 23.09 -7.34
CA ASP A 206 -2.24 21.98 -6.88
C ASP A 206 -3.07 20.82 -6.30
N GLN A 207 -4.17 21.11 -5.61
CA GLN A 207 -5.07 20.07 -5.08
C GLN A 207 -5.80 19.36 -6.22
N ALA A 208 -6.33 20.12 -7.19
CA ALA A 208 -7.00 19.56 -8.36
C ALA A 208 -6.02 18.69 -9.19
N ALA A 209 -4.79 19.17 -9.40
CA ALA A 209 -3.77 18.41 -10.12
C ALA A 209 -3.36 17.13 -9.37
N GLY A 210 -3.24 17.19 -8.04
CA GLY A 210 -2.98 16.02 -7.21
C GLY A 210 -4.08 14.98 -7.28
N LEU A 211 -5.36 15.40 -7.21
CA LEU A 211 -6.51 14.51 -7.34
C LEU A 211 -6.58 13.87 -8.73
N ALA A 212 -6.34 14.64 -9.80
CA ALA A 212 -6.30 14.12 -11.17
C ALA A 212 -5.19 13.07 -11.39
N LEU A 213 -4.02 13.24 -10.77
CA LEU A 213 -2.98 12.21 -10.80
C LEU A 213 -3.38 10.95 -10.03
N LEU A 214 -4.06 11.08 -8.89
CA LEU A 214 -4.58 9.93 -8.16
C LEU A 214 -5.62 9.18 -9.00
N GLU A 215 -6.53 9.86 -9.69
CA GLU A 215 -7.47 9.23 -10.64
C GLU A 215 -6.73 8.41 -11.69
N LYS A 216 -5.62 8.93 -12.24
CA LYS A 216 -4.77 8.19 -13.20
C LYS A 216 -4.14 6.93 -12.58
N VAL A 217 -3.69 7.00 -11.32
CA VAL A 217 -3.12 5.84 -10.60
C VAL A 217 -4.19 4.77 -10.28
N LEU A 218 -5.44 5.20 -10.12
CA LEU A 218 -6.57 4.34 -9.75
C LEU A 218 -7.34 3.78 -10.95
N SER A 219 -7.14 4.35 -12.14
CA SER A 219 -7.90 4.00 -13.33
C SER A 219 -7.57 2.59 -13.84
N GLU A 220 -8.63 1.85 -14.19
CA GLU A 220 -8.50 0.59 -14.91
C GLU A 220 -7.86 0.80 -16.29
N PRO A 221 -7.13 -0.22 -16.81
CA PRO A 221 -6.61 -0.17 -18.17
C PRO A 221 -7.79 -0.04 -19.15
N GLN A 222 -7.83 1.08 -19.87
CA GLN A 222 -8.78 1.23 -20.97
C GLN A 222 -8.49 0.14 -22.01
N PRO A 223 -9.50 -0.62 -22.47
CA PRO A 223 -9.29 -1.57 -23.54
C PRO A 223 -8.77 -0.78 -24.76
N SER A 224 -7.61 -1.18 -25.28
CA SER A 224 -7.06 -0.58 -26.49
C SER A 224 -8.11 -0.70 -27.60
N VAL A 225 -8.60 0.44 -28.09
CA VAL A 225 -9.62 0.54 -29.16
C VAL A 225 -9.20 -0.17 -30.45
N ASN A 226 -7.93 -0.57 -30.58
CA ASN A 226 -7.34 -1.15 -31.79
C ASN A 226 -7.62 -2.64 -32.05
N VAL A 227 -8.37 -3.37 -31.20
CA VAL A 227 -8.62 -4.82 -31.43
C VAL A 227 -9.93 -5.10 -32.17
N ILE A 228 -10.84 -4.11 -32.29
CA ILE A 228 -12.15 -4.33 -32.92
C ILE A 228 -12.14 -4.05 -34.43
N GLU A 229 -11.19 -3.24 -34.96
CA GLU A 229 -11.16 -2.93 -36.39
C GLU A 229 -10.55 -4.05 -37.28
N GLU A 230 -9.63 -4.87 -36.76
CA GLU A 230 -9.08 -5.99 -37.55
C GLU A 230 -10.09 -7.13 -37.75
N SER A 231 -11.07 -7.27 -36.84
CA SER A 231 -12.13 -8.27 -36.97
C SER A 231 -13.22 -7.87 -37.97
N ALA A 232 -13.42 -6.56 -38.19
CA ALA A 232 -14.38 -6.05 -39.17
C ALA A 232 -13.84 -6.10 -40.61
N ALA A 233 -12.52 -5.98 -40.79
CA ALA A 233 -11.89 -6.06 -42.12
C ALA A 233 -11.90 -7.48 -42.73
N PHE A 234 -12.01 -8.53 -41.90
CA PHE A 234 -12.05 -9.92 -42.37
C PHE A 234 -13.43 -10.38 -42.89
N LEU A 235 -14.50 -9.59 -42.66
CA LEU A 235 -15.85 -9.94 -43.10
C LEU A 235 -16.32 -9.20 -44.36
N SER A 236 -15.47 -8.34 -44.95
CA SER A 236 -15.83 -7.54 -46.14
C SER A 236 -14.94 -7.80 -47.36
N SER A 237 -14.63 -9.06 -47.67
CA SER A 237 -14.05 -9.45 -48.98
C SER A 237 -15.08 -10.22 -49.81
N PRO A 238 -15.61 -9.65 -50.92
CA PRO A 238 -16.47 -10.38 -51.83
C PRO A 238 -15.66 -11.36 -52.68
N ASN A 239 -16.08 -12.62 -52.63
CA ASN A 239 -15.50 -13.76 -53.32
C ASN A 239 -15.86 -13.70 -54.83
N THR A 240 -14.92 -13.30 -55.69
CA THR A 240 -15.03 -13.48 -57.14
C THR A 240 -13.85 -14.31 -57.64
N LYS A 241 -14.07 -15.62 -57.80
CA LYS A 241 -13.26 -16.48 -58.66
C LYS A 241 -14.11 -16.93 -59.84
N THR A 242 -13.89 -16.32 -60.99
CA THR A 242 -14.22 -16.87 -62.31
C THR A 242 -13.06 -17.74 -62.76
N LEU A 243 -13.32 -19.04 -62.98
CA LEU A 243 -12.42 -19.94 -63.71
C LEU A 243 -12.54 -19.70 -65.22
N PRO A 244 -11.46 -19.91 -66.00
CA PRO A 244 -11.57 -20.41 -67.36
C PRO A 244 -11.81 -21.93 -67.41
#